data_AF-A0A534U1L0-F1
#
_entry.id   AF-A0A534U1L0-F1
#
_cell.length_a   1.000
_cell.length_b   1.000
_cell.length_c   1.000
_cell.angle_alpha   90.00
_cell.angle_beta   90.00
_cell.angle_gamma   90.00
#
_symmetry.space_group_name_H-M   'P 1'
#
loop_
_entity.id
_entity.type
_entity.pdbx_description
1 polymer ?
#
loop_
_entity_poly.entity_id
_entity_poly.type
_entity_poly.pdbx_seq_one_letter_code
_entity_poly.pdbx_strand_id
1 'polypeptide(L)'
;MNPFDLFNPTTMPDPSQLTGMAGASTLLEAARHFPGGPTMLVFVLFWSPVGPGIPAGVLLARHVPLHPAFTFLLYTASDVLGAAVCHPIFGMLRRAARRVPALEWLGTRMIRLAMFGARMPQANDIATSKGDGAALFRIATVGFGVDVYTAGMLVNGLRVPRLLGWAAAIAGDLVWFAILLATSLAAAAIVDDDRVVGGVVLVAMLVIPPLARRIFPALRHEPRPAEPAAAATSPTSASATRPAAASTPPSRRRRRARARS
;
A
#
# COMPACT_ATOMS: atom_id res chain seq x y z
N MET A 1 -2.30 -10.66 -33.85
CA MET A 1 -2.60 -11.35 -32.56
C MET A 1 -3.90 -10.79 -31.98
N ASN A 2 -4.71 -11.56 -31.24
CA ASN A 2 -5.88 -10.96 -30.58
C ASN A 2 -5.36 -10.11 -29.38
N PRO A 3 -5.75 -8.83 -29.25
CA PRO A 3 -5.30 -7.97 -28.15
C PRO A 3 -5.49 -8.57 -26.75
N PHE A 4 -6.52 -9.42 -26.58
CA PHE A 4 -6.81 -10.06 -25.30
C PHE A 4 -5.86 -11.20 -24.94
N ASP A 5 -5.13 -11.75 -25.92
CA ASP A 5 -4.15 -12.82 -25.68
C ASP A 5 -2.99 -12.35 -24.79
N LEU A 6 -2.71 -11.03 -24.76
CA LEU A 6 -1.73 -10.40 -23.87
C LEU A 6 -2.07 -10.56 -22.38
N PHE A 7 -3.35 -10.76 -22.05
CA PHE A 7 -3.86 -10.87 -20.69
C PHE A 7 -4.28 -12.28 -20.32
N ASN A 8 -4.24 -13.22 -21.27
CA ASN A 8 -4.62 -14.59 -21.04
C ASN A 8 -3.42 -15.38 -20.48
N PRO A 9 -3.45 -15.85 -19.22
CA PRO A 9 -2.31 -16.48 -18.58
C PRO A 9 -1.85 -17.78 -19.26
N THR A 10 -2.70 -18.43 -20.06
CA THR A 10 -2.33 -19.66 -20.77
C THR A 10 -1.60 -19.40 -22.09
N THR A 11 -1.75 -18.21 -22.66
CA THR A 11 -1.12 -17.80 -23.92
C THR A 11 -0.20 -16.59 -23.76
N MET A 12 -0.04 -16.10 -22.53
CA MET A 12 0.73 -14.90 -22.25
C MET A 12 2.17 -15.12 -22.70
N PRO A 13 2.71 -14.27 -23.58
CA PRO A 13 4.13 -14.29 -23.90
C PRO A 13 4.94 -14.15 -22.61
N ASP A 14 6.10 -14.81 -22.56
CA ASP A 14 7.04 -14.60 -21.46
C ASP A 14 7.22 -13.09 -21.24
N PRO A 15 7.10 -12.56 -20.01
CA PRO A 15 7.24 -11.14 -19.71
C PRO A 15 8.47 -10.48 -20.34
N SER A 16 9.55 -11.24 -20.49
CA SER A 16 10.77 -10.78 -21.16
C SER A 16 10.56 -10.48 -22.65
N GLN A 17 9.66 -11.20 -23.32
CA GLN A 17 9.32 -11.01 -24.74
C GLN A 17 8.48 -9.75 -25.00
N LEU A 18 7.79 -9.23 -23.97
CA LEU A 18 7.08 -7.96 -24.05
C LEU A 18 8.01 -6.74 -23.85
N THR A 19 9.30 -6.99 -23.58
CA THR A 19 10.32 -5.94 -23.47
C THR A 19 11.17 -5.85 -24.74
N GLY A 20 11.70 -4.66 -25.05
CA GLY A 20 12.51 -4.40 -26.24
C GLY A 20 11.70 -4.23 -27.54
N MET A 21 12.37 -4.13 -28.69
CA MET A 21 11.74 -3.76 -29.97
C MET A 21 10.69 -4.76 -30.46
N ALA A 22 10.91 -6.07 -30.29
CA ALA A 22 9.95 -7.10 -30.69
C ALA A 22 8.68 -7.07 -29.81
N GLY A 23 8.85 -6.77 -28.51
CA GLY A 23 7.73 -6.52 -27.62
C GLY A 23 6.97 -5.25 -27.99
N ALA A 24 7.68 -4.16 -28.32
CA ALA A 24 7.08 -2.90 -28.72
C ALA A 24 6.25 -3.02 -30.01
N SER A 25 6.75 -3.72 -31.04
CA SER A 25 5.97 -3.97 -32.26
C SER A 25 4.73 -4.81 -32.00
N THR A 26 4.83 -5.83 -31.13
CA THR A 26 3.70 -6.66 -30.71
C THR A 26 2.65 -5.83 -29.95
N LEU A 27 3.08 -4.98 -29.02
CA LEU A 27 2.21 -4.09 -28.26
C LEU A 27 1.53 -3.05 -29.17
N LEU A 28 2.25 -2.51 -30.17
CA LEU A 28 1.68 -1.60 -31.17
C LEU A 28 0.65 -2.29 -32.07
N GLU A 29 0.91 -3.52 -32.50
CA GLU A 29 -0.05 -4.30 -33.28
C GLU A 29 -1.30 -4.58 -32.44
N ALA A 30 -1.14 -5.00 -31.19
CA ALA A 30 -2.26 -5.21 -30.28
C ALA A 30 -3.04 -3.91 -30.03
N ALA A 31 -2.35 -2.79 -29.82
CA ALA A 31 -2.93 -1.47 -29.59
C ALA A 31 -3.84 -1.00 -30.72
N ARG A 32 -3.50 -1.31 -31.98
CA ARG A 32 -4.31 -0.96 -33.16
C ARG A 32 -5.67 -1.68 -33.18
N HIS A 33 -5.72 -2.88 -32.60
CA HIS A 33 -6.91 -3.71 -32.57
C HIS A 33 -7.64 -3.68 -31.23
N PHE A 34 -7.07 -3.01 -30.22
CA PHE A 34 -7.65 -2.95 -28.88
C PHE A 34 -8.91 -2.05 -28.89
N PRO A 35 -10.02 -2.46 -28.24
CA PRO A 35 -11.21 -1.63 -28.14
C PRO A 35 -10.92 -0.35 -27.35
N GLY A 36 -11.19 0.82 -27.95
CA GLY A 36 -10.79 2.12 -27.38
C GLY A 36 -9.38 2.56 -27.77
N GLY A 37 -8.70 1.78 -28.62
CA GLY A 37 -7.42 2.13 -29.23
C GLY A 37 -6.22 2.03 -28.30
N PRO A 38 -5.07 2.59 -28.71
CA PRO A 38 -3.81 2.46 -27.98
C PRO A 38 -3.84 3.06 -26.57
N THR A 39 -4.54 4.17 -26.38
CA THR A 39 -4.72 4.82 -25.09
C THR A 39 -5.40 3.90 -24.08
N MET A 40 -6.44 3.18 -24.50
CA MET A 40 -7.13 2.24 -23.63
C MET A 40 -6.22 1.05 -23.30
N LEU A 41 -5.42 0.55 -24.24
CA LEU A 41 -4.46 -0.51 -23.93
C LEU A 41 -3.41 -0.04 -22.91
N VAL A 42 -2.86 1.16 -23.03
CA VAL A 42 -1.95 1.75 -22.04
C VAL A 42 -2.60 1.81 -20.65
N PHE A 43 -3.86 2.26 -20.58
CA PHE A 43 -4.62 2.30 -19.33
C PHE A 43 -4.78 0.91 -18.70
N VAL A 44 -5.14 -0.10 -19.51
CA VAL A 44 -5.31 -1.49 -19.04
C VAL A 44 -3.97 -2.10 -18.60
N LEU A 45 -2.87 -1.76 -19.27
CA LEU A 45 -1.53 -2.19 -18.86
C LEU A 45 -1.13 -1.63 -17.51
N PHE A 46 -1.43 -0.35 -17.22
CA PHE A 46 -1.23 0.24 -15.90
C PHE A 46 -2.16 -0.36 -14.84
N TRP A 47 -3.38 -0.71 -15.22
CA TRP A 47 -4.33 -1.39 -14.35
C TRP A 47 -3.92 -2.80 -13.95
N SER A 48 -3.19 -3.52 -14.82
CA SER A 48 -2.85 -4.93 -14.61
C SER A 48 -1.98 -5.14 -13.37
N PRO A 49 -2.46 -5.86 -12.34
CA PRO A 49 -1.72 -6.06 -11.09
C PRO A 49 -0.59 -7.09 -11.21
N VAL A 50 -0.51 -7.82 -12.32
CA VAL A 50 0.47 -8.89 -12.54
C VAL A 50 1.20 -8.66 -13.87
N GLY A 51 2.53 -8.78 -13.84
CA GLY A 51 3.40 -8.71 -15.01
C GLY A 51 4.10 -7.36 -15.19
N PRO A 52 4.74 -7.12 -16.36
CA PRO A 52 5.48 -5.90 -16.66
C PRO A 52 4.55 -4.72 -16.99
N GLY A 53 3.32 -4.68 -16.45
CA GLY A 53 2.26 -3.77 -16.87
C GLY A 53 2.67 -2.30 -16.90
N ILE A 54 3.39 -1.84 -15.86
CA ILE A 54 3.92 -0.47 -15.80
C ILE A 54 5.01 -0.22 -16.86
N PRO A 55 6.12 -0.98 -16.92
CA PRO A 55 7.09 -0.86 -18.01
C PRO A 55 6.48 -0.95 -19.41
N ALA A 56 5.60 -1.91 -19.65
CA ALA A 56 4.95 -2.12 -20.94
C ALA A 56 4.05 -0.94 -21.30
N GLY A 57 3.29 -0.41 -20.34
CA GLY A 57 2.46 0.78 -20.52
C GLY A 57 3.29 2.03 -20.84
N VAL A 58 4.42 2.23 -20.15
CA VAL A 58 5.34 3.36 -20.42
C VAL A 58 5.99 3.22 -21.80
N LEU A 59 6.47 2.02 -22.14
CA LEU A 59 7.06 1.73 -23.46
C LEU A 59 6.02 1.96 -24.57
N LEU A 60 4.81 1.42 -24.43
CA LEU A 60 3.75 1.62 -25.41
C LEU A 60 3.36 3.09 -25.53
N ALA A 61 3.19 3.81 -24.42
CA ALA A 61 2.85 5.23 -24.43
C ALA A 61 3.87 6.08 -25.22
N ARG A 62 5.16 5.74 -25.14
CA ARG A 62 6.22 6.40 -25.91
C ARG A 62 6.10 6.14 -27.41
N HIS A 63 5.73 4.92 -27.81
CA HIS A 63 5.58 4.55 -29.22
C HIS A 63 4.28 5.07 -29.86
N VAL A 64 3.27 5.41 -29.04
CA VAL A 64 1.99 6.01 -29.47
C VAL A 64 2.01 7.54 -29.27
N PRO A 65 3.18 8.17 -29.45
CA PRO A 65 3.59 9.48 -28.93
C PRO A 65 2.64 10.18 -27.92
N LEU A 66 2.28 9.51 -26.82
CA LEU A 66 1.42 10.12 -25.81
C LEU A 66 2.24 11.15 -25.01
N HIS A 67 1.64 12.33 -24.79
CA HIS A 67 2.27 13.36 -23.98
C HIS A 67 2.50 12.84 -22.54
N PRO A 68 3.67 13.04 -21.92
CA PRO A 68 3.99 12.49 -20.60
C PRO A 68 2.96 12.82 -19.51
N ALA A 69 2.41 14.04 -19.52
CA ALA A 69 1.36 14.43 -18.57
C ALA A 69 0.08 13.60 -18.75
N PHE A 70 -0.23 13.19 -19.97
CA PHE A 70 -1.38 12.33 -20.26
C PHE A 70 -1.12 10.89 -19.81
N THR A 71 0.09 10.36 -20.02
CA THR A 71 0.52 9.06 -19.47
C THR A 71 0.42 9.05 -17.95
N PHE A 72 0.87 10.11 -17.29
CA PHE A 72 0.73 10.28 -15.83
C PHE A 72 -0.73 10.33 -15.37
N LEU A 73 -1.60 11.02 -16.14
CA LEU A 73 -3.04 11.05 -15.85
C LEU A 73 -3.70 9.68 -16.01
N LEU A 74 -3.34 8.90 -17.04
CA LEU A 74 -3.84 7.54 -17.23
C LEU A 74 -3.43 6.64 -16.07
N TYR A 75 -2.18 6.73 -15.63
CA TYR A 75 -1.68 6.01 -14.46
C TYR A 75 -2.42 6.42 -13.18
N THR A 76 -2.63 7.73 -12.98
CA THR A 76 -3.43 8.23 -11.84
C THR A 76 -4.85 7.69 -11.88
N ALA A 77 -5.47 7.66 -13.06
CA ALA A 77 -6.81 7.12 -13.23
C ALA A 77 -6.87 5.62 -12.95
N SER A 78 -5.83 4.85 -13.31
CA SER A 78 -5.76 3.42 -12.96
C SER A 78 -5.66 3.23 -11.45
N ASP A 79 -4.82 4.00 -10.74
CA ASP A 79 -4.73 3.88 -9.28
C ASP A 79 -6.04 4.25 -8.56
N VAL A 80 -6.73 5.27 -9.03
CA VAL A 80 -8.04 5.69 -8.49
C VAL A 80 -9.09 4.61 -8.72
N LEU A 81 -9.14 4.01 -9.91
CA LEU A 81 -9.97 2.84 -10.17
C LEU A 81 -9.61 1.69 -9.21
N GLY A 82 -8.32 1.60 -8.86
CA GLY A 82 -7.70 0.57 -8.01
C GLY A 82 -8.24 0.66 -6.62
N ALA A 83 -8.13 1.85 -6.07
CA ALA A 83 -8.73 2.20 -4.80
C ALA A 83 -10.25 1.93 -4.79
N ALA A 84 -10.97 2.31 -5.84
CA ALA A 84 -12.42 2.13 -5.92
C ALA A 84 -12.84 0.65 -5.89
N VAL A 85 -12.11 -0.22 -6.60
CA VAL A 85 -12.40 -1.66 -6.68
C VAL A 85 -11.87 -2.42 -5.45
N CYS A 86 -10.63 -2.15 -5.03
CA CYS A 86 -9.99 -2.86 -3.93
C CYS A 86 -10.55 -2.46 -2.56
N HIS A 87 -11.04 -1.23 -2.39
CA HIS A 87 -11.60 -0.80 -1.11
C HIS A 87 -12.74 -1.70 -0.59
N PRO A 88 -13.82 -1.97 -1.36
CA PRO A 88 -14.88 -2.85 -0.91
C PRO A 88 -14.38 -4.29 -0.68
N ILE A 89 -13.48 -4.79 -1.54
CA ILE A 89 -12.89 -6.13 -1.42
C ILE A 89 -12.12 -6.25 -0.10
N PHE A 90 -11.19 -5.35 0.18
CA PHE A 90 -10.44 -5.35 1.45
C PHE A 90 -11.34 -5.15 2.66
N GLY A 91 -12.40 -4.34 2.53
CA GLY A 91 -13.42 -4.19 3.56
C GLY A 91 -14.21 -5.48 3.82
N MET A 92 -14.50 -6.28 2.79
CA MET A 92 -15.11 -7.60 2.90
C MET A 92 -14.17 -8.61 3.54
N LEU A 93 -12.92 -8.69 3.06
CA LEU A 93 -11.89 -9.57 3.62
C LEU A 93 -11.66 -9.28 5.10
N ARG A 94 -11.57 -8.00 5.50
CA ARG A 94 -11.43 -7.61 6.91
C ARG A 94 -12.64 -8.01 7.76
N ARG A 95 -13.85 -7.98 7.19
CA ARG A 95 -15.06 -8.45 7.88
C ARG A 95 -15.06 -9.98 8.03
N ALA A 96 -14.63 -10.70 7.00
CA ALA A 96 -14.50 -12.16 7.04
C ALA A 96 -13.39 -12.59 8.01
N ALA A 97 -12.25 -11.91 8.02
CA ALA A 97 -11.13 -12.20 8.92
C ALA A 97 -11.51 -12.07 10.40
N ARG A 98 -12.37 -11.10 10.76
CA ARG A 98 -12.90 -10.96 12.13
C ARG A 98 -13.78 -12.13 12.58
N ARG A 99 -14.23 -12.99 11.66
CA ARG A 99 -14.97 -14.21 11.98
C ARG A 99 -14.05 -15.42 12.14
N VAL A 100 -12.81 -15.33 11.66
CA VAL A 100 -11.85 -16.44 11.63
C VAL A 100 -10.56 -16.00 12.34
N PRO A 101 -10.37 -16.38 13.63
CA PRO A 101 -9.23 -15.91 14.43
C PRO A 101 -7.85 -16.19 13.80
N ALA A 102 -7.71 -17.30 13.07
CA ALA A 102 -6.47 -17.63 12.35
C ALA A 102 -6.14 -16.62 11.23
N LEU A 103 -7.17 -16.12 10.55
CA LEU A 103 -7.01 -15.16 9.45
C LEU A 103 -6.69 -13.76 10.01
N GLU A 104 -7.30 -13.38 11.13
CA GLU A 104 -6.95 -12.16 11.86
C GLU A 104 -5.50 -12.20 12.37
N TRP A 105 -5.07 -13.33 12.92
CA TRP A 105 -3.68 -13.53 13.35
C TRP A 105 -2.69 -13.38 12.20
N LEU A 106 -2.97 -14.02 11.06
CA LEU A 106 -2.12 -13.95 9.87
C LEU A 106 -2.07 -12.53 9.30
N GLY A 107 -3.22 -11.86 9.18
CA GLY A 107 -3.29 -10.47 8.73
C GLY A 107 -2.51 -9.52 9.64
N THR A 108 -2.62 -9.72 10.96
CA THR A 108 -1.87 -8.93 11.94
C THR A 108 -0.36 -9.17 11.85
N ARG A 109 0.07 -10.42 11.61
CA ARG A 109 1.47 -10.78 11.34
C ARG A 109 2.00 -10.11 10.08
N MET A 110 1.25 -10.15 8.98
CA MET A 110 1.63 -9.53 7.71
C MET A 110 1.71 -8.00 7.83
N ILE A 111 0.73 -7.35 8.46
CA ILE A 111 0.78 -5.91 8.72
C ILE A 111 1.97 -5.58 9.62
N ARG A 112 2.26 -6.38 10.65
CA ARG A 112 3.42 -6.13 11.52
C ARG A 112 4.74 -6.29 10.78
N LEU A 113 4.83 -7.21 9.81
CA LEU A 113 5.99 -7.37 8.94
C LEU A 113 6.12 -6.19 7.96
N ALA A 114 5.02 -5.75 7.36
CA ALA A 114 4.99 -4.56 6.50
C ALA A 114 5.29 -3.27 7.28
N MET A 115 4.95 -3.24 8.57
CA MET A 115 5.23 -2.15 9.52
C MET A 115 6.51 -2.39 10.33
N PHE A 116 7.38 -3.30 9.92
CA PHE A 116 8.63 -3.60 10.63
C PHE A 116 9.50 -2.33 10.70
N GLY A 117 9.96 -2.00 11.91
CA GLY A 117 10.73 -0.77 12.18
C GLY A 117 9.91 0.49 12.50
N ALA A 118 8.58 0.36 12.61
CA ALA A 118 7.66 1.48 12.73
C ALA A 118 6.68 1.27 13.91
N ARG A 119 6.62 2.21 14.87
CA ARG A 119 5.69 2.13 16.02
C ARG A 119 4.24 2.04 15.52
N MET A 120 3.52 0.95 15.80
CA MET A 120 2.08 0.89 15.51
C MET A 120 1.38 2.03 16.24
N PRO A 121 0.50 2.81 15.59
CA PRO A 121 -0.31 3.81 16.27
C PRO A 121 -1.05 3.13 17.42
N GLN A 122 -0.70 3.45 18.66
CA GLN A 122 -1.44 2.94 19.81
C GLN A 122 -2.77 3.69 19.90
N ALA A 123 -3.77 3.08 20.54
CA ALA A 123 -5.08 3.71 20.71
C ALA A 123 -4.99 5.11 21.37
N ASN A 124 -3.95 5.36 22.18
CA ASN A 124 -3.68 6.65 22.81
C ASN A 124 -3.08 7.69 21.85
N ASP A 125 -2.36 7.28 20.80
CA ASP A 125 -1.81 8.20 19.80
C ASP A 125 -2.92 8.80 18.92
N ILE A 126 -4.09 8.14 18.85
CA ILE A 126 -5.27 8.56 18.07
C ILE A 126 -6.07 9.66 18.78
N ALA A 127 -6.00 9.72 20.12
CA ALA A 127 -6.69 10.76 20.90
C ALA A 127 -6.07 12.15 20.71
N THR A 128 -4.84 12.20 20.20
CA THR A 128 -4.18 13.44 19.79
C THR A 128 -4.00 13.39 18.28
N SER A 129 -4.55 14.35 17.53
CA SER A 129 -4.48 14.38 16.04
C SER A 129 -3.06 14.31 15.43
N LYS A 130 -2.01 14.34 16.26
CA LYS A 130 -0.60 14.13 15.89
C LYS A 130 -0.32 12.72 15.34
N GLY A 131 -1.16 11.72 15.62
CA GLY A 131 -0.94 10.33 15.16
C GLY A 131 -1.24 10.06 13.68
N ASP A 132 -2.16 10.83 13.08
CA ASP A 132 -2.67 10.54 11.73
C ASP A 132 -1.63 10.82 10.63
N GLY A 133 -0.88 11.92 10.76
CA GLY A 133 0.14 12.30 9.77
C GLY A 133 1.23 11.25 9.60
N ALA A 134 1.71 10.66 10.70
CA ALA A 134 2.72 9.60 10.66
C ALA A 134 2.20 8.32 10.01
N ALA A 135 0.92 7.98 10.24
CA ALA A 135 0.28 6.83 9.61
C ALA A 135 0.09 7.06 8.10
N LEU A 136 -0.41 8.24 7.69
CA LEU A 136 -0.58 8.62 6.28
C LEU A 136 0.76 8.64 5.53
N PHE A 137 1.80 9.24 6.14
CA PHE A 137 3.15 9.26 5.55
C PHE A 137 3.69 7.85 5.29
N ARG A 138 3.43 6.90 6.20
CA ARG A 138 3.85 5.50 6.01
C ARG A 138 3.05 4.79 4.93
N ILE A 139 1.75 5.02 4.87
CA ILE A 139 0.92 4.49 3.78
C ILE A 139 1.46 4.99 2.43
N ALA A 140 1.82 6.28 2.33
CA ALA A 140 2.47 6.84 1.15
C ALA A 140 3.85 6.19 0.89
N THR A 141 4.66 5.98 1.92
CA THR A 141 5.98 5.32 1.77
C THR A 141 5.83 3.88 1.25
N VAL A 142 4.81 3.15 1.70
CA VAL A 142 4.52 1.79 1.22
C VAL A 142 3.98 1.81 -0.20
N GLY A 143 3.14 2.79 -0.56
CA GLY A 143 2.71 3.00 -1.94
C GLY A 143 3.89 3.25 -2.86
N PHE A 144 4.79 4.16 -2.45
CA PHE A 144 6.02 4.48 -3.17
C PHE A 144 6.98 3.29 -3.34
N GLY A 145 7.17 2.49 -2.29
CA GLY A 145 8.21 1.45 -2.26
C GLY A 145 7.74 0.03 -2.59
N VAL A 146 6.44 -0.18 -2.71
CA VAL A 146 5.84 -1.49 -3.00
C VAL A 146 4.81 -1.34 -4.11
N ASP A 147 3.61 -0.86 -3.79
CA ASP A 147 2.52 -0.58 -4.73
C ASP A 147 1.29 0.00 -3.98
N VAL A 148 0.37 0.61 -4.74
CA VAL A 148 -0.89 1.20 -4.23
C VAL A 148 -1.82 0.18 -3.56
N TYR A 149 -1.84 -1.09 -4.00
CA TYR A 149 -2.72 -2.13 -3.45
C TYR A 149 -2.25 -2.58 -2.07
N THR A 150 -0.95 -2.78 -1.90
CA THR A 150 -0.32 -3.12 -0.61
C THR A 150 -0.52 -1.98 0.39
N ALA A 151 -0.33 -0.73 -0.04
CA ALA A 151 -0.66 0.43 0.78
C ALA A 151 -2.15 0.49 1.13
N GLY A 152 -3.04 0.17 0.19
CA GLY A 152 -4.49 0.06 0.39
C GLY A 152 -4.90 -0.99 1.42
N MET A 153 -4.15 -2.09 1.56
CA MET A 153 -4.35 -3.04 2.65
C MET A 153 -4.08 -2.39 4.01
N LEU A 154 -3.04 -1.55 4.12
CA LEU A 154 -2.73 -0.81 5.35
C LEU A 154 -3.82 0.22 5.68
N VAL A 155 -4.40 0.89 4.69
CA VAL A 155 -5.56 1.79 4.90
C VAL A 155 -6.70 1.06 5.60
N ASN A 156 -6.93 -0.21 5.24
CA ASN A 156 -7.96 -1.04 5.85
C ASN A 156 -7.51 -1.64 7.19
N GLY A 157 -6.22 -1.82 7.44
CA GLY A 157 -5.68 -2.33 8.71
C GLY A 157 -5.56 -1.28 9.80
N LEU A 158 -5.17 -0.06 9.43
CA LEU A 158 -4.94 1.07 10.32
C LEU A 158 -6.23 1.85 10.60
N ARG A 159 -6.23 2.61 11.70
CA ARG A 159 -7.34 3.48 12.11
C ARG A 159 -7.18 4.90 11.53
N VAL A 160 -6.99 5.02 10.23
CA VAL A 160 -6.92 6.32 9.53
C VAL A 160 -8.23 6.62 8.79
N PRO A 161 -8.57 7.90 8.54
CA PRO A 161 -9.67 8.25 7.66
C PRO A 161 -9.46 7.63 6.27
N ARG A 162 -10.44 6.87 5.79
CA ARG A 162 -10.29 6.01 4.60
C ARG A 162 -9.87 6.78 3.35
N LEU A 163 -10.51 7.92 3.12
CA LEU A 163 -10.23 8.77 1.96
C LEU A 163 -8.79 9.29 2.00
N LEU A 164 -8.35 9.78 3.16
CA LEU A 164 -6.97 10.25 3.34
C LEU A 164 -5.95 9.13 3.22
N GLY A 165 -6.26 7.94 3.74
CA GLY A 165 -5.40 6.76 3.60
C GLY A 165 -5.17 6.36 2.15
N TRP A 166 -6.24 6.26 1.34
CA TRP A 166 -6.11 5.96 -0.09
C TRP A 166 -5.43 7.09 -0.85
N ALA A 167 -5.75 8.35 -0.55
CA ALA A 167 -5.06 9.49 -1.14
C ALA A 167 -3.56 9.45 -0.87
N ALA A 168 -3.15 9.10 0.36
CA ALA A 168 -1.75 8.92 0.71
C ALA A 168 -1.11 7.73 -0.04
N ALA A 169 -1.80 6.58 -0.14
CA ALA A 169 -1.32 5.41 -0.89
C ALA A 169 -1.05 5.75 -2.36
N ILE A 170 -2.04 6.36 -3.01
CA ILE A 170 -1.95 6.80 -4.42
C ILE A 170 -0.84 7.84 -4.56
N ALA A 171 -0.78 8.87 -3.70
CA ALA A 171 0.26 9.90 -3.79
C ALA A 171 1.68 9.31 -3.70
N GLY A 172 1.89 8.32 -2.84
CA GLY A 172 3.16 7.60 -2.76
C GLY A 172 3.53 6.91 -4.07
N ASP A 173 2.59 6.16 -4.64
CA ASP A 173 2.80 5.41 -5.88
C ASP A 173 2.97 6.34 -7.10
N LEU A 174 2.23 7.46 -7.16
CA LEU A 174 2.39 8.49 -8.18
C LEU A 174 3.78 9.13 -8.16
N VAL A 175 4.36 9.38 -6.99
CA VAL A 175 5.72 9.91 -6.88
C VAL A 175 6.72 8.89 -7.42
N TRP A 176 6.53 7.61 -7.12
CA TRP A 176 7.36 6.52 -7.67
C TRP A 176 7.24 6.43 -9.19
N PHE A 177 6.01 6.43 -9.71
CA PHE A 177 5.76 6.41 -11.15
C PHE A 177 6.32 7.64 -11.85
N ALA A 178 6.22 8.84 -11.27
CA ALA A 178 6.81 10.06 -11.83
C ALA A 178 8.33 9.93 -11.99
N ILE A 179 9.02 9.34 -11.01
CA ILE A 179 10.47 9.07 -11.10
C ILE A 179 10.76 8.07 -12.22
N LEU A 180 9.99 6.99 -12.34
CA LEU A 180 10.15 6.00 -13.42
C LEU A 180 9.91 6.63 -14.79
N LEU A 181 8.87 7.44 -14.94
CA LEU A 181 8.55 8.12 -16.19
C LEU A 181 9.65 9.13 -16.56
N ALA A 182 10.09 9.94 -15.60
CA ALA A 182 11.16 10.92 -15.82
C ALA A 182 12.49 10.25 -16.19
N THR A 183 12.85 9.16 -15.50
CA THR A 183 14.06 8.40 -15.84
C THR A 183 13.95 7.73 -17.21
N SER A 184 12.77 7.24 -17.60
CA SER A 184 12.52 6.70 -18.94
C SER A 184 12.70 7.75 -20.04
N LEU A 185 12.16 8.95 -19.83
CA LEU A 185 12.31 10.08 -20.75
C LEU A 185 13.76 10.56 -20.85
N ALA A 186 14.44 10.66 -19.71
CA ALA A 186 15.86 11.04 -19.68
C ALA A 186 16.74 10.00 -20.38
N ALA A 187 16.49 8.70 -20.15
CA ALA A 187 17.20 7.63 -20.82
C ALA A 187 16.98 7.67 -22.34
N ALA A 188 15.74 7.89 -22.78
CA ALA A 188 15.40 8.05 -24.19
C ALA A 188 16.06 9.26 -24.86
N ALA A 189 16.33 10.34 -24.11
CA ALA A 189 17.02 11.51 -24.62
C ALA A 189 18.53 11.30 -24.82
N ILE A 190 19.13 10.31 -24.13
CA ILE A 190 20.57 10.01 -24.19
C ILE A 190 20.85 8.85 -25.15
N VAL A 191 19.94 7.87 -25.19
CA VAL A 191 20.12 6.62 -25.95
C VAL A 191 18.87 6.35 -26.78
N ASP A 192 19.03 6.39 -28.11
CA ASP A 192 17.98 6.06 -29.08
C ASP A 192 17.68 4.55 -29.19
N ASP A 193 18.23 3.73 -28.29
CA ASP A 193 17.99 2.29 -28.23
C ASP A 193 17.00 1.94 -27.11
N ASP A 194 15.80 1.51 -27.51
CA ASP A 194 14.72 1.08 -26.62
C ASP A 194 15.11 -0.09 -25.71
N ARG A 195 16.10 -0.90 -26.09
CA ARG A 195 16.61 -1.99 -25.25
C ARG A 195 17.33 -1.44 -24.02
N VAL A 196 18.09 -0.37 -24.20
CA VAL A 196 18.79 0.31 -23.10
C VAL A 196 17.79 1.01 -22.21
N VAL A 197 16.79 1.70 -22.78
CA VAL A 197 15.73 2.35 -21.99
C VAL A 197 14.94 1.33 -21.18
N GLY A 198 14.46 0.25 -21.81
CA GLY A 198 13.76 -0.83 -21.13
C GLY A 198 14.62 -1.49 -20.04
N GLY A 199 15.91 -1.72 -20.32
CA GLY A 199 16.88 -2.24 -19.36
C GLY A 199 17.11 -1.30 -18.17
N VAL A 200 17.24 0.00 -18.41
CA VAL A 200 17.40 1.02 -17.36
C VAL A 200 16.15 1.08 -16.48
N VAL A 201 14.96 1.04 -17.07
CA VAL A 201 13.69 1.00 -16.32
C VAL A 201 13.61 -0.27 -15.46
N LEU A 202 13.94 -1.43 -16.03
CA LEU A 202 13.95 -2.70 -15.30
C LEU A 202 14.94 -2.67 -14.12
N VAL A 203 16.16 -2.18 -14.36
CA VAL A 203 17.20 -2.03 -13.32
C VAL A 203 16.76 -1.03 -12.26
N ALA A 204 16.18 0.11 -12.65
CA ALA A 204 15.65 1.11 -11.74
C ALA A 204 14.57 0.51 -10.83
N MET A 205 13.63 -0.27 -11.39
CA MET A 205 12.60 -0.97 -10.61
C MET A 205 13.19 -2.04 -9.68
N LEU A 206 14.30 -2.67 -10.04
CA LEU A 206 14.96 -3.67 -9.19
C LEU A 206 15.79 -3.04 -8.05
N VAL A 207 16.49 -1.94 -8.35
CA VAL A 207 17.53 -1.36 -7.48
C VAL A 207 16.99 -0.24 -6.59
N ILE A 208 16.08 0.60 -7.08
CA ILE A 208 15.64 1.78 -6.32
C ILE A 208 14.81 1.38 -5.08
N PRO A 209 13.86 0.41 -5.12
CA PRO A 209 13.11 0.04 -3.92
C PRO A 209 14.00 -0.41 -2.73
N PRO A 210 14.99 -1.32 -2.89
CA PRO A 210 15.88 -1.67 -1.79
C PRO A 210 16.80 -0.51 -1.37
N LEU A 211 17.18 0.37 -2.30
CA LEU A 211 17.99 1.54 -1.99
C LEU A 211 17.20 2.60 -1.18
N ALA A 212 15.94 2.86 -1.55
CA ALA A 212 15.03 3.71 -0.80
C ALA A 212 14.84 3.18 0.63
N ARG A 213 14.66 1.86 0.79
CA ARG A 213 14.63 1.21 2.11
C ARG A 213 15.94 1.39 2.89
N ARG A 214 17.07 1.58 2.19
CA ARG A 214 18.39 1.77 2.82
C ARG A 214 18.63 3.21 3.26
N ILE A 215 18.11 4.20 2.53
CA ILE A 215 18.38 5.63 2.70
C ILE A 215 17.40 6.31 3.66
N PHE A 216 16.17 5.81 3.79
CA PHE A 216 15.17 6.38 4.71
C PHE A 216 15.12 5.61 6.05
N PRO A 217 15.93 5.99 7.07
CA PRO A 217 16.00 5.33 8.39
C PRO A 217 14.72 5.45 9.22
N ALA A 218 13.69 6.16 8.75
CA ALA A 218 12.33 6.08 9.32
C ALA A 218 11.74 4.65 9.27
N LEU A 219 12.38 3.73 8.53
CA LEU A 219 12.12 2.29 8.49
C LEU A 219 12.99 1.47 9.46
N ARG A 220 13.90 2.11 10.20
CA ARG A 220 14.90 1.46 11.07
C ARG A 220 14.84 2.00 12.48
N HIS A 221 13.74 1.81 13.20
CA HIS A 221 13.80 1.89 14.65
C HIS A 221 13.49 0.52 15.24
N GLU A 222 14.57 -0.17 15.63
CA GLU A 222 14.47 -1.26 16.58
C GLU A 222 13.85 -0.72 17.88
N PRO A 223 12.93 -1.48 18.50
CA PRO A 223 12.58 -1.21 19.88
C PRO A 223 13.87 -1.30 20.69
N ARG A 224 14.31 -0.18 21.27
CA ARG A 224 15.24 -0.23 22.41
C ARG A 224 14.60 -1.21 23.40
N PRO A 225 15.26 -2.32 23.76
CA PRO A 225 14.73 -3.22 24.78
C PRO A 225 14.30 -2.34 25.94
N ALA A 226 13.04 -2.47 26.35
CA ALA A 226 12.57 -1.75 27.53
C ALA A 226 13.59 -2.08 28.62
N GLU A 227 14.35 -1.06 29.03
CA GLU A 227 15.26 -1.15 30.14
C GLU A 227 14.39 -1.70 31.28
N PRO A 228 14.67 -2.93 31.77
CA PRO A 228 13.84 -3.52 32.81
C PRO A 228 13.80 -2.50 33.91
N ALA A 229 12.61 -1.98 34.19
CA ALA A 229 12.37 -0.97 35.21
C ALA A 229 13.09 -1.46 36.46
N ALA A 230 14.27 -0.88 36.70
CA ALA A 230 15.12 -1.24 37.80
C ALA A 230 14.23 -1.11 39.02
N ALA A 231 14.08 -2.24 39.71
CA ALA A 231 13.24 -2.45 40.86
C ALA A 231 13.20 -1.17 41.70
N ALA A 232 12.06 -0.48 41.67
CA ALA A 232 11.69 0.44 42.72
C ALA A 232 11.60 -0.40 43.98
N THR A 233 12.71 -0.43 44.70
CA THR A 233 12.88 -0.97 46.04
C THR A 233 11.81 -0.35 46.92
N SER A 234 10.75 -1.11 47.18
CA SER A 234 9.83 -0.84 48.27
C SER A 234 10.64 -0.85 49.58
N PRO A 235 10.68 0.24 50.37
CA PRO A 235 11.13 0.13 51.74
C PRO A 235 10.04 -0.62 52.51
N THR A 236 10.35 -1.85 52.85
CA THR A 236 9.72 -2.61 53.94
C THR A 236 9.71 -1.72 55.18
N SER A 237 8.55 -1.18 55.53
CA SER A 237 8.28 -0.65 56.86
C SER A 237 7.10 -1.40 57.43
N ALA A 238 7.45 -2.15 58.47
CA ALA A 238 6.60 -3.03 59.24
C ALA A 238 5.56 -2.27 60.06
N SER A 239 4.60 -3.07 60.56
CA SER A 239 3.84 -2.85 61.80
C SER A 239 2.66 -1.87 61.74
N ALA A 240 1.44 -2.41 61.74
CA ALA A 240 0.63 -2.42 62.96
C ALA A 240 -0.75 -3.10 62.73
N THR A 241 -0.86 -4.28 63.33
CA THR A 241 -2.04 -4.90 63.94
C THR A 241 -3.19 -3.95 64.32
N ARG A 242 -4.44 -4.25 63.90
CA ARG A 242 -5.69 -4.22 64.72
C ARG A 242 -6.93 -4.64 63.91
N PRO A 243 -8.05 -5.04 64.55
CA PRO A 243 -8.78 -6.25 64.21
C PRO A 243 -10.21 -6.00 63.68
N ALA A 244 -10.85 -7.12 63.34
CA ALA A 244 -12.21 -7.30 62.85
C ALA A 244 -13.32 -6.56 63.62
N ALA A 245 -14.29 -6.04 62.85
CA ALA A 245 -15.70 -5.89 63.20
C ALA A 245 -16.48 -5.89 61.86
N ALA A 246 -17.12 -6.99 61.49
CA ALA A 246 -18.50 -7.35 61.85
C ALA A 246 -19.58 -6.46 61.18
N SER A 247 -20.32 -7.11 60.28
CA SER A 247 -21.78 -7.00 60.08
C SER A 247 -22.39 -5.69 59.57
N THR A 248 -22.96 -5.74 58.35
CA THR A 248 -24.43 -5.83 58.09
C THR A 248 -24.82 -5.11 56.78
N PRO A 249 -25.56 -5.76 55.85
CA PRO A 249 -26.28 -5.11 54.75
C PRO A 249 -27.71 -4.74 55.18
N PRO A 250 -28.39 -3.71 54.59
CA PRO A 250 -29.44 -4.07 53.62
C PRO A 250 -29.84 -3.00 52.57
N SER A 251 -30.41 -3.51 51.47
CA SER A 251 -31.58 -3.05 50.70
C SER A 251 -31.91 -1.56 50.50
N ARG A 252 -32.15 -1.15 49.24
CA ARG A 252 -33.36 -0.44 48.74
C ARG A 252 -33.18 -0.12 47.25
N ARG A 253 -33.91 -0.75 46.31
CA ARG A 253 -35.31 -0.49 45.93
C ARG A 253 -35.55 0.94 45.39
N ARG A 254 -35.59 1.10 44.05
CA ARG A 254 -36.52 1.98 43.28
C ARG A 254 -36.19 1.86 41.79
N ARG A 255 -36.97 1.16 40.96
CA ARG A 255 -38.30 1.53 40.43
C ARG A 255 -38.24 2.85 39.64
N ARG A 256 -38.21 2.75 38.30
CA ARG A 256 -39.09 3.54 37.42
C ARG A 256 -39.08 3.00 35.99
N ALA A 257 -40.16 2.29 35.67
CA ALA A 257 -40.72 2.26 34.34
C ALA A 257 -41.02 3.69 33.87
N ARG A 258 -40.79 3.98 32.60
CA ARG A 258 -41.56 4.99 31.87
C ARG A 258 -41.70 4.56 30.41
N ALA A 259 -42.90 4.06 30.12
CA ALA A 259 -43.51 4.10 28.81
C ALA A 259 -43.73 5.56 28.39
N ARG A 260 -43.61 5.79 27.07
CA ARG A 260 -44.11 6.91 26.24
C ARG A 260 -43.45 6.67 24.88
N SER A 261 -44.11 6.68 23.74
CA SER A 261 -45.49 6.90 23.32
C SER A 261 -45.47 6.66 21.81
#